data_AF-A0A2H3GMF4-F1
#
_entry.id   AF-A0A2H3GMF4-F1
#
_cell.length_a   1.000
_cell.length_b   1.000
_cell.length_c   1.000
_cell.angle_alpha   90.00
_cell.angle_beta   90.00
_cell.angle_gamma   90.00
#
_symmetry.space_group_name_H-M   'P 1'
#
loop_
_entity.id
_entity.type
_entity.pdbx_description
1 polymer ?
#
loop_
_entity_poly.entity_id
_entity_poly.type
_entity_poly.pdbx_seq_one_letter_code
_entity_poly.pdbx_strand_id
1 'polypeptide(L)'
;MVLHPAEVAQHNNANSCWLIIHNKVYDLTDFLPNHPGGKKVILKNAGKDSTADFDLIHSNDVLDKWLEPSKHLGDIDTSVAGMSANGTTQSKEPEQSKPKLSQCVNISDFESVAQQTMKKSSWNYYSTGAEDEFTIKENYAAFQRIRFRPKVLINVEHVDISTTMLGAHTSAPIYITATAHAKLGDPDGEVTLARASNKHDIIQMIPLYSSCPLYDITNAREPNRTQWYQIYVKKDRNVTRKAVEAAEARGCLAFAAEWV
;
A
#
# COMPACT_ATOMS: atom_id res chain seq x y z
N MET A 1 6.58 -24.29 -18.66
CA MET A 1 8.00 -24.69 -18.85
C MET A 1 8.64 -24.68 -17.47
N VAL A 2 9.54 -25.63 -17.17
CA VAL A 2 10.26 -25.64 -15.88
C VAL A 2 11.67 -25.12 -16.12
N LEU A 3 12.06 -24.10 -15.39
CA LEU A 3 13.35 -23.40 -15.53
C LEU A 3 14.30 -23.77 -14.38
N HIS A 4 15.60 -23.77 -14.64
CA HIS A 4 16.59 -24.09 -13.60
C HIS A 4 17.08 -22.80 -12.89
N PRO A 5 17.28 -22.77 -11.56
CA PRO A 5 17.74 -21.59 -10.84
C PRO A 5 19.04 -20.96 -11.39
N ALA A 6 19.98 -21.80 -11.83
CA ALA A 6 21.23 -21.35 -12.43
C ALA A 6 21.05 -20.62 -13.78
N GLU A 7 20.01 -20.95 -14.54
CA GLU A 7 19.64 -20.23 -15.76
C GLU A 7 19.14 -18.83 -15.40
N VAL A 8 18.18 -18.75 -14.46
CA VAL A 8 17.62 -17.47 -14.00
C VAL A 8 18.70 -16.53 -13.47
N ALA A 9 19.70 -17.05 -12.74
CA ALA A 9 20.80 -16.26 -12.21
C ALA A 9 21.67 -15.55 -13.28
N GLN A 10 21.61 -15.98 -14.55
CA GLN A 10 22.31 -15.32 -15.66
C GLN A 10 21.62 -14.02 -16.10
N HIS A 11 20.32 -13.88 -15.83
CA HIS A 11 19.50 -12.73 -16.21
C HIS A 11 19.46 -11.68 -15.08
N ASN A 12 20.62 -11.10 -14.79
CA ASN A 12 20.87 -10.28 -13.60
C ASN A 12 21.22 -8.80 -13.86
N ASN A 13 20.89 -8.26 -15.04
CA ASN A 13 21.26 -6.90 -15.42
C ASN A 13 20.19 -6.18 -16.28
N ALA A 14 20.41 -4.91 -16.62
CA ALA A 14 19.42 -4.08 -17.29
C ALA A 14 19.05 -4.53 -18.72
N ASN A 15 19.91 -5.31 -19.38
CA ASN A 15 19.64 -5.82 -20.72
C ASN A 15 19.02 -7.22 -20.69
N SER A 16 19.01 -7.86 -19.52
CA SER A 16 18.40 -9.17 -19.32
C SER A 16 18.13 -9.37 -17.82
N CYS A 17 16.86 -9.21 -17.43
CA CYS A 17 16.45 -9.13 -16.03
C CYS A 17 15.26 -10.07 -15.76
N TRP A 18 15.54 -11.21 -15.13
CA TRP A 18 14.50 -12.15 -14.69
C TRP A 18 14.40 -12.18 -13.17
N LEU A 19 13.20 -12.43 -12.64
CA LEU A 19 12.96 -12.62 -11.21
C LEU A 19 12.14 -13.89 -10.96
N ILE A 20 12.38 -14.53 -9.81
CA ILE A 20 11.51 -15.58 -9.29
C ILE A 20 10.56 -14.95 -8.27
N ILE A 21 9.25 -15.14 -8.47
CA ILE A 21 8.17 -14.69 -7.58
C ILE A 21 7.18 -15.84 -7.42
N HIS A 22 6.95 -16.32 -6.20
CA HIS A 22 6.10 -17.47 -5.89
C HIS A 22 6.41 -18.71 -6.75
N ASN A 23 7.69 -19.09 -6.83
CA ASN A 23 8.18 -20.22 -7.62
C ASN A 23 7.92 -20.11 -9.14
N LYS A 24 7.60 -18.92 -9.65
CA LYS A 24 7.45 -18.64 -11.09
C LYS A 24 8.49 -17.63 -11.56
N VAL A 25 8.95 -17.78 -12.79
CA VAL A 25 9.97 -16.93 -13.40
C VAL A 25 9.31 -15.93 -14.35
N TYR A 26 9.69 -14.66 -14.20
CA TYR A 26 9.17 -13.55 -14.99
C TYR A 26 10.30 -12.79 -15.66
N ASP A 27 10.14 -12.46 -16.95
CA ASP A 27 11.02 -11.54 -17.67
C ASP A 27 10.55 -10.09 -17.51
N LEU A 28 11.32 -9.29 -16.77
CA LEU A 28 11.01 -7.90 -16.47
C LEU A 28 11.84 -6.91 -17.29
N THR A 29 12.66 -7.39 -18.25
CA THR A 29 13.63 -6.57 -18.99
C THR A 29 12.98 -5.33 -19.62
N ASP A 30 11.89 -5.53 -20.37
CA ASP A 30 11.16 -4.45 -21.06
C ASP A 30 10.28 -3.63 -20.10
N PHE A 31 9.99 -4.18 -18.91
CA PHE A 31 9.17 -3.52 -17.90
C PHE A 31 9.97 -2.58 -16.99
N LEU A 32 11.29 -2.77 -16.87
CA LEU A 32 12.20 -1.92 -16.08
C LEU A 32 11.94 -0.40 -16.20
N PRO A 33 11.83 0.21 -17.40
CA PRO A 33 11.60 1.66 -17.52
C PRO A 33 10.20 2.10 -17.06
N ASN A 34 9.25 1.18 -16.98
CA ASN A 34 7.85 1.45 -16.66
C ASN A 34 7.49 1.13 -15.20
N HIS A 35 8.41 0.54 -14.43
CA HIS A 35 8.14 0.19 -13.04
C HIS A 35 7.96 1.45 -12.16
N PRO A 36 6.80 1.63 -11.49
CA PRO A 36 6.52 2.83 -10.68
C PRO A 36 7.51 3.04 -9.52
N GLY A 37 8.02 1.97 -8.91
CA GLY A 37 9.05 2.04 -7.87
C GLY A 37 10.47 2.32 -8.40
N GLY A 38 10.62 2.49 -9.72
CA GLY A 38 11.88 2.71 -10.41
C GLY A 38 12.61 1.42 -10.78
N LYS A 39 13.48 1.49 -11.81
CA LYS A 39 14.21 0.30 -12.30
C LYS A 39 15.25 -0.26 -11.33
N LYS A 40 15.84 0.59 -10.48
CA LYS A 40 16.96 0.21 -9.60
C LYS A 40 16.56 -0.84 -8.56
N VAL A 41 15.32 -0.80 -8.07
CA VAL A 41 14.85 -1.76 -7.07
C VAL A 41 14.72 -3.17 -7.63
N ILE A 42 14.23 -3.31 -8.87
CA ILE A 42 14.18 -4.59 -9.58
C ILE A 42 15.61 -5.11 -9.85
N LEU A 43 16.48 -4.24 -10.37
CA LEU A 43 17.86 -4.63 -10.73
C LEU A 43 18.70 -5.13 -9.55
N LYS A 44 18.45 -4.65 -8.33
CA LYS A 44 19.14 -5.12 -7.12
C LYS A 44 18.91 -6.63 -6.88
N ASN A 45 17.76 -7.13 -7.29
CA ASN A 45 17.35 -8.51 -7.10
C ASN A 45 17.32 -9.33 -8.39
N ALA A 46 17.77 -8.77 -9.52
CA ALA A 46 17.78 -9.45 -10.81
C ALA A 46 18.53 -10.81 -10.73
N GLY A 47 17.92 -11.84 -11.31
CA GLY A 47 18.39 -13.22 -11.29
C GLY A 47 18.16 -13.97 -9.97
N LYS A 48 17.33 -13.45 -9.06
CA LYS A 48 17.08 -14.04 -7.73
C LYS A 48 15.60 -14.24 -7.43
N ASP A 49 15.33 -15.01 -6.37
CA ASP A 49 14.02 -15.03 -5.73
C ASP A 49 13.78 -13.72 -4.97
N SER A 50 12.70 -13.04 -5.36
CA SER A 50 12.27 -11.75 -4.81
C SER A 50 10.87 -11.83 -4.21
N THR A 51 10.35 -13.03 -3.95
CA THR A 51 8.98 -13.22 -3.45
C THR A 51 8.72 -12.40 -2.19
N ALA A 52 9.62 -12.47 -1.21
CA ALA A 52 9.46 -11.74 0.05
C ALA A 52 9.48 -10.21 -0.13
N ASP A 53 10.31 -9.68 -1.04
CA ASP A 53 10.37 -8.24 -1.32
C ASP A 53 9.15 -7.79 -2.15
N PHE A 54 8.68 -8.63 -3.07
CA PHE A 54 7.51 -8.39 -3.90
C PHE A 54 6.24 -8.31 -3.03
N ASP A 55 6.02 -9.29 -2.15
CA ASP A 55 4.81 -9.40 -1.32
C ASP A 55 4.60 -8.23 -0.35
N LEU A 56 5.68 -7.53 0.02
CA LEU A 56 5.65 -6.36 0.90
C LEU A 56 5.05 -5.13 0.22
N ILE A 57 5.14 -5.05 -1.10
CA ILE A 57 4.82 -3.84 -1.87
C ILE A 57 3.67 -4.08 -2.83
N HIS A 58 3.59 -5.29 -3.38
CA HIS A 58 2.72 -5.64 -4.48
C HIS A 58 1.75 -6.75 -4.09
N SER A 59 0.59 -6.73 -4.75
CA SER A 59 -0.34 -7.84 -4.75
C SER A 59 -0.07 -8.75 -5.95
N ASN A 60 -0.41 -10.03 -5.81
CA ASN A 60 -0.04 -11.04 -6.82
C ASN A 60 -0.69 -10.82 -8.19
N ASP A 61 -1.87 -10.18 -8.21
CA ASP A 61 -2.59 -9.82 -9.42
C ASP A 61 -1.90 -8.70 -10.23
N VAL A 62 -0.91 -8.00 -9.66
CA VAL A 62 -0.13 -6.97 -10.38
C VAL A 62 0.64 -7.59 -11.55
N LEU A 63 1.14 -8.82 -11.42
CA LEU A 63 1.89 -9.48 -12.48
C LEU A 63 1.00 -9.71 -13.70
N ASP A 64 -0.18 -10.29 -13.51
CA ASP A 64 -1.13 -10.53 -14.61
C ASP A 64 -1.71 -9.24 -15.20
N LYS A 65 -1.78 -8.17 -14.42
CA LYS A 65 -2.31 -6.86 -14.86
C LYS A 65 -1.33 -6.05 -15.69
N TRP A 66 -0.05 -6.11 -15.35
CA TRP A 66 0.97 -5.19 -15.89
C TRP A 66 1.99 -5.86 -16.79
N LEU A 67 2.07 -7.19 -16.77
CA LEU A 67 3.02 -7.95 -17.55
C LEU A 67 2.28 -8.79 -18.61
N GLU A 68 2.79 -8.77 -19.84
CA GLU A 68 2.23 -9.55 -20.94
C GLU A 68 2.38 -11.06 -20.67
N PRO A 69 1.41 -11.92 -21.07
CA PRO A 69 1.48 -13.36 -20.81
C PRO A 69 2.77 -14.03 -21.32
N SER A 70 3.36 -13.51 -22.39
CA SER A 70 4.63 -14.02 -22.95
C SER A 70 5.84 -13.84 -22.02
N LYS A 71 5.73 -12.97 -21.01
CA LYS A 71 6.78 -12.71 -20.03
C LYS A 71 6.68 -13.60 -18.79
N HIS A 72 5.64 -14.44 -18.70
CA HIS A 72 5.48 -15.46 -17.67
C HIS A 72 6.16 -16.74 -18.16
N LEU A 73 7.47 -16.87 -17.90
CA LEU A 73 8.32 -17.86 -18.55
C LEU A 73 8.01 -19.29 -18.07
N GLY A 74 7.57 -19.45 -16.83
CA GLY A 74 7.15 -20.74 -16.27
C GLY A 74 7.48 -20.92 -14.80
N ASP A 75 7.46 -22.16 -14.35
CA ASP A 75 7.75 -22.55 -12.96
C ASP A 75 9.27 -22.78 -12.79
N ILE A 76 9.79 -22.54 -11.58
CA ILE A 76 11.19 -22.86 -11.24
C ILE A 76 11.30 -24.31 -10.75
N ASP A 77 12.38 -24.99 -11.11
CA ASP A 77 12.72 -26.30 -10.55
C ASP A 77 13.15 -26.14 -9.08
N THR A 78 12.29 -26.56 -8.17
CA THR A 78 12.54 -26.52 -6.71
C THR A 78 13.28 -27.75 -6.20
N SER A 79 13.47 -28.80 -7.02
CA SER A 79 14.16 -30.04 -6.62
C SER A 79 15.68 -29.85 -6.43
N VAL A 80 16.23 -28.80 -7.04
CA VAL A 80 17.64 -28.39 -6.99
C VAL A 80 17.89 -27.22 -6.03
N ALA A 81 16.87 -26.76 -5.28
CA ALA A 81 16.96 -25.60 -4.41
C ALA A 81 17.67 -25.89 -3.06
N GLY A 82 18.95 -26.28 -3.15
CA GLY A 82 19.97 -26.00 -2.13
C GLY A 82 20.62 -24.63 -2.35
N MET A 83 20.07 -23.79 -3.23
CA MET A 83 20.50 -22.42 -3.42
C MET A 83 19.93 -21.57 -2.30
N SER A 84 20.83 -21.20 -1.39
CA SER A 84 20.70 -20.17 -0.38
C SER A 84 19.49 -19.27 -0.60
N ALA A 85 18.47 -19.48 0.22
CA ALA A 85 17.92 -18.34 0.92
C ALA A 85 19.11 -17.60 1.54
N ASN A 86 19.76 -16.72 0.77
CA ASN A 86 20.30 -15.50 1.31
C ASN A 86 19.06 -14.72 1.76
N GLY A 87 18.40 -15.23 2.80
CA GLY A 87 18.01 -14.37 3.87
C GLY A 87 19.29 -13.60 4.16
N THR A 88 19.35 -12.37 3.67
CA THR A 88 19.92 -11.32 4.49
C THR A 88 19.51 -11.71 5.88
N THR A 89 20.49 -12.06 6.72
CA THR A 89 20.35 -11.98 8.15
C THR A 89 19.78 -10.59 8.36
N GLN A 90 18.44 -10.49 8.38
CA GLN A 90 17.77 -9.47 9.11
C GLN A 90 18.34 -9.75 10.48
N SER A 91 19.38 -8.98 10.84
CA SER A 91 19.54 -8.59 12.21
C SER A 91 18.12 -8.32 12.65
N LYS A 92 17.56 -9.24 13.45
CA LYS A 92 16.34 -8.96 14.18
C LYS A 92 16.74 -7.73 14.97
N GLU A 93 16.46 -6.56 14.41
CA GLU A 93 16.53 -5.32 15.16
C GLU A 93 15.73 -5.64 16.41
N PRO A 94 16.33 -5.42 17.60
CA PRO A 94 15.78 -5.88 18.85
C PRO A 94 14.31 -5.47 18.85
N GLU A 95 13.42 -6.47 18.93
CA GLU A 95 11.98 -6.29 18.82
C GLU A 95 11.57 -5.39 19.98
N GLN A 96 11.59 -4.08 19.73
CA GLN A 96 11.24 -3.09 20.74
C GLN A 96 9.77 -3.31 21.03
N SER A 97 9.52 -3.82 22.24
CA SER A 97 8.19 -4.08 22.76
C SER A 97 7.34 -2.82 22.58
N LYS A 98 6.37 -2.86 21.66
CA LYS A 98 5.39 -1.80 21.48
C LYS A 98 4.65 -1.56 22.81
N PRO A 99 4.35 -0.30 23.18
CA PRO A 99 3.56 -0.03 24.36
C PRO A 99 2.15 -0.64 24.21
N LYS A 100 1.44 -0.80 25.33
CA LYS A 100 0.03 -1.19 25.27
C LYS A 100 -0.76 -0.11 24.55
N LEU A 101 -1.77 -0.48 23.76
CA LEU A 101 -2.61 0.48 23.04
C LEU A 101 -3.22 1.55 23.96
N SER A 102 -3.59 1.18 25.19
CA SER A 102 -4.12 2.10 26.21
C SER A 102 -3.11 3.14 26.72
N GLN A 103 -1.84 3.04 26.34
CA GLN A 103 -0.78 4.00 26.69
C GLN A 103 -0.53 5.02 25.55
N CYS A 104 -1.06 4.78 24.34
CA CYS A 104 -1.06 5.78 23.28
C CYS A 104 -2.23 6.73 23.52
N VAL A 105 -1.94 8.00 23.82
CA VAL A 105 -2.93 9.02 24.20
C VAL A 105 -3.36 9.84 22.98
N ASN A 106 -2.46 10.06 22.02
CA ASN A 106 -2.73 10.85 20.82
C ASN A 106 -2.08 10.24 19.56
N ILE A 107 -2.32 10.85 18.40
CA ILE A 107 -1.83 10.36 17.09
C ILE A 107 -0.30 10.37 17.01
N SER A 108 0.38 11.36 17.60
CA SER A 108 1.85 11.45 17.59
C SER A 108 2.53 10.34 18.39
N ASP A 109 1.84 9.71 19.34
CA ASP A 109 2.36 8.53 20.05
C ASP A 109 2.49 7.34 19.09
N PHE A 110 1.51 7.15 18.20
CA PHE A 110 1.58 6.11 17.17
C PHE A 110 2.71 6.37 16.17
N GLU A 111 2.92 7.64 15.79
CA GLU A 111 4.04 8.05 14.94
C GLU A 111 5.39 7.74 15.61
N SER A 112 5.54 8.09 16.90
CA SER A 112 6.76 7.81 17.68
C SER A 112 7.04 6.31 17.82
N VAL A 113 6.02 5.51 18.06
CA VAL A 113 6.14 4.03 18.13
C VAL A 113 6.49 3.47 16.75
N ALA A 114 5.88 3.96 15.69
CA ALA A 114 6.17 3.54 14.32
C ALA A 114 7.63 3.84 13.95
N GLN A 115 8.13 5.04 14.27
CA GLN A 115 9.53 5.43 14.03
C GLN A 115 10.54 4.48 14.70
N GLN A 116 10.20 3.97 15.87
CA GLN A 116 11.08 3.11 16.66
C GLN A 116 11.00 1.63 16.27
N THR A 117 9.82 1.17 15.81
CA THR A 117 9.55 -0.27 15.64
C THR A 117 9.42 -0.73 14.20
N MET A 118 9.23 0.18 13.24
CA MET A 118 9.20 -0.15 11.82
C MET A 118 10.60 -0.34 11.27
N LYS A 119 10.72 -1.16 10.21
CA LYS A 119 11.93 -1.17 9.38
C LYS A 119 12.20 0.25 8.88
N LYS A 120 13.46 0.70 8.94
CA LYS A 120 13.86 2.05 8.51
C LYS A 120 13.37 2.41 7.10
N SER A 121 13.39 1.46 6.16
CA SER A 121 12.89 1.68 4.79
C SER A 121 11.38 1.94 4.76
N SER A 122 10.60 1.20 5.55
CA SER A 122 9.15 1.37 5.67
C SER A 122 8.81 2.70 6.33
N TRP A 123 9.50 3.03 7.43
CA TRP A 123 9.35 4.32 8.10
C TRP A 123 9.62 5.48 7.15
N ASN A 124 10.77 5.45 6.47
CA ASN A 124 11.14 6.50 5.50
C ASN A 124 10.11 6.64 4.37
N TYR A 125 9.52 5.54 3.90
CA TYR A 125 8.49 5.61 2.87
C TYR A 125 7.23 6.36 3.35
N TYR A 126 6.81 6.16 4.60
CA TYR A 126 5.63 6.81 5.16
C TYR A 126 5.89 8.24 5.66
N SER A 127 7.05 8.50 6.26
CA SER A 127 7.28 9.72 7.01
C SER A 127 7.83 10.89 6.18
N THR A 128 8.22 10.63 4.93
CA THR A 128 8.90 11.65 4.11
C THR A 128 7.96 12.49 3.26
N GLY A 129 8.33 13.75 3.08
CA GLY A 129 7.70 14.69 2.15
C GLY A 129 8.55 14.94 0.90
N ALA A 130 8.08 15.84 0.04
CA ALA A 130 8.84 16.26 -1.14
C ALA A 130 9.96 17.26 -0.76
N GLU A 131 11.13 17.07 -1.35
CA GLU A 131 12.32 17.93 -1.18
C GLU A 131 12.60 18.25 0.30
N ASP A 132 12.65 19.53 0.69
CA ASP A 132 12.93 19.98 2.06
C ASP A 132 11.77 19.77 3.05
N GLU A 133 10.69 19.12 2.60
CA GLU A 133 9.51 18.78 3.41
C GLU A 133 8.80 20.01 4.00
N PHE A 134 8.92 21.16 3.34
CA PHE A 134 8.32 22.40 3.82
C PHE A 134 6.79 22.27 3.90
N THR A 135 6.16 21.80 2.81
CA THR A 135 4.69 21.73 2.72
C THR A 135 4.07 20.78 3.75
N ILE A 136 4.70 19.63 4.04
CA ILE A 136 4.17 18.70 5.04
C ILE A 136 4.18 19.32 6.45
N LYS A 137 5.24 20.07 6.81
CA LYS A 137 5.33 20.82 8.07
C LYS A 137 4.33 21.97 8.11
N GLU A 138 4.21 22.69 7.00
CA GLU A 138 3.31 23.83 6.85
C GLU A 138 1.84 23.43 6.94
N ASN A 139 1.45 22.28 6.39
CA ASN A 139 0.09 21.75 6.49
C ASN A 139 -0.36 21.61 7.96
N TYR A 140 0.52 21.15 8.84
CA TYR A 140 0.24 21.07 10.27
C TYR A 140 0.26 22.46 10.94
N ALA A 141 1.28 23.27 10.65
CA ALA A 141 1.44 24.60 11.23
C ALA A 141 0.27 25.55 10.89
N ALA A 142 -0.37 25.37 9.72
CA ALA A 142 -1.48 26.20 9.29
C ALA A 142 -2.69 26.14 10.24
N PHE A 143 -3.02 24.97 10.80
CA PHE A 143 -4.10 24.84 11.78
C PHE A 143 -3.80 25.62 13.07
N GLN A 144 -2.53 25.79 13.42
CA GLN A 144 -2.10 26.58 14.59
C GLN A 144 -2.25 28.10 14.36
N ARG A 145 -2.68 28.56 13.18
CA ARG A 145 -3.04 29.96 12.94
C ARG A 145 -4.51 30.24 13.21
N ILE A 146 -5.34 29.21 13.36
CA ILE A 146 -6.77 29.31 13.63
C ILE A 146 -7.00 29.15 15.15
N ARG A 147 -7.93 29.95 15.70
CA ARG A 147 -8.31 29.88 17.13
C ARG A 147 -9.82 29.72 17.24
N PHE A 148 -10.27 29.00 18.27
CA PHE A 148 -11.69 28.87 18.57
C PHE A 148 -12.22 30.12 19.28
N ARG A 149 -13.46 30.47 18.96
CA ARG A 149 -14.30 31.38 19.76
C ARG A 149 -15.49 30.57 20.27
N PRO A 150 -15.33 29.78 21.33
CA PRO A 150 -16.39 28.88 21.80
C PRO A 150 -17.60 29.69 22.30
N LYS A 151 -18.79 29.15 22.09
CA LYS A 151 -20.02 29.67 22.70
C LYS A 151 -20.21 29.01 24.06
N VAL A 152 -20.52 29.82 25.08
CA VAL A 152 -20.76 29.35 26.45
C VAL A 152 -22.27 29.29 26.74
N LEU A 153 -22.65 28.60 27.81
CA LEU A 153 -24.05 28.40 28.23
C LEU A 153 -24.92 27.70 27.17
N ILE A 154 -24.31 26.85 26.35
CA ILE A 154 -25.00 25.94 25.42
C ILE A 154 -25.05 24.56 26.06
N ASN A 155 -26.21 23.91 26.04
CA ASN A 155 -26.30 22.52 26.46
C ASN A 155 -25.58 21.62 25.44
N VAL A 156 -24.51 20.97 25.90
CA VAL A 156 -23.66 20.04 25.13
C VAL A 156 -23.66 18.64 25.72
N GLU A 157 -24.68 18.29 26.52
CA GLU A 157 -24.85 16.94 27.09
C GLU A 157 -24.86 15.86 26.00
N HIS A 158 -25.45 16.17 24.84
CA HIS A 158 -25.46 15.32 23.67
C HIS A 158 -24.85 16.05 22.48
N VAL A 159 -23.77 15.50 21.93
CA VAL A 159 -23.10 15.98 20.72
C VAL A 159 -23.07 14.83 19.72
N ASP A 160 -23.59 15.09 18.52
CA ASP A 160 -23.49 14.19 17.39
C ASP A 160 -22.43 14.74 16.42
N ILE A 161 -21.41 13.92 16.15
CA ILE A 161 -20.34 14.25 15.20
C ILE A 161 -20.50 13.50 13.86
N SER A 162 -21.57 12.71 13.71
CA SER A 162 -21.87 12.05 12.45
C SER A 162 -22.18 13.07 11.36
N THR A 163 -21.93 12.66 10.12
CA THR A 163 -22.20 13.51 8.96
C THR A 163 -22.40 12.67 7.70
N THR A 164 -22.61 13.34 6.57
CA THR A 164 -22.68 12.71 5.26
C THR A 164 -21.60 13.29 4.36
N MET A 165 -20.79 12.42 3.75
CA MET A 165 -19.77 12.79 2.78
C MET A 165 -20.10 12.13 1.44
N LEU A 166 -20.22 12.92 0.38
CA LEU A 166 -20.53 12.43 -0.99
C LEU A 166 -21.76 11.50 -1.03
N GLY A 167 -22.79 11.80 -0.22
CA GLY A 167 -24.02 11.03 -0.13
C GLY A 167 -23.95 9.79 0.78
N ALA A 168 -22.79 9.48 1.36
CA ALA A 168 -22.61 8.37 2.29
C ALA A 168 -22.56 8.84 3.75
N HIS A 169 -23.26 8.13 4.63
CA HIS A 169 -23.16 8.35 6.07
C HIS A 169 -21.77 7.99 6.61
N THR A 170 -21.30 8.71 7.62
CA THR A 170 -20.10 8.41 8.41
C THR A 170 -20.32 8.86 9.86
N SER A 171 -19.81 8.10 10.82
CA SER A 171 -19.95 8.39 12.26
C SER A 171 -19.14 9.60 12.73
N ALA A 172 -18.18 10.05 11.93
CA ALA A 172 -17.30 11.17 12.25
C ALA A 172 -16.91 11.95 10.98
N PRO A 173 -16.53 13.24 11.09
CA PRO A 173 -16.20 14.09 9.95
C PRO A 173 -14.74 13.88 9.49
N ILE A 174 -14.31 12.62 9.43
CA ILE A 174 -12.99 12.18 8.98
C ILE A 174 -13.13 10.88 8.17
N TYR A 175 -12.11 10.57 7.36
CA TYR A 175 -12.04 9.33 6.60
C TYR A 175 -10.58 8.86 6.52
N ILE A 176 -10.37 7.58 6.22
CA ILE A 176 -9.04 7.01 5.96
C ILE A 176 -8.68 7.31 4.51
N THR A 177 -7.69 8.17 4.29
CA THR A 177 -7.25 8.55 2.94
C THR A 177 -6.45 7.43 2.24
N ALA A 178 -6.31 7.55 0.92
CA ALA A 178 -5.59 6.59 0.10
C ALA A 178 -4.08 6.66 0.37
N THR A 179 -3.52 5.61 0.98
CA THR A 179 -2.08 5.44 1.22
C THR A 179 -1.63 4.10 0.67
N ALA A 180 -0.78 4.12 -0.35
CA ALA A 180 -0.24 2.90 -0.97
C ALA A 180 0.68 2.13 0.00
N HIS A 181 0.85 0.85 -0.28
CA HIS A 181 1.82 -0.04 0.39
C HIS A 181 1.62 -0.22 1.90
N ALA A 182 0.38 -0.34 2.37
CA ALA A 182 0.09 -0.53 3.79
C ALA A 182 0.81 -1.76 4.41
N LYS A 183 1.14 -2.78 3.59
CA LYS A 183 1.94 -3.95 3.99
C LYS A 183 3.33 -3.64 4.53
N LEU A 184 3.86 -2.44 4.28
CA LEU A 184 5.11 -1.98 4.87
C LEU A 184 5.02 -1.78 6.40
N GLY A 185 3.82 -1.56 6.94
CA GLY A 185 3.56 -1.34 8.36
C GLY A 185 2.74 -2.43 9.06
N ASP A 186 1.91 -3.15 8.31
CA ASP A 186 1.04 -4.22 8.82
C ASP A 186 0.89 -5.32 7.77
N PRO A 187 1.19 -6.61 8.06
CA PRO A 187 1.12 -7.68 7.07
C PRO A 187 -0.23 -7.84 6.35
N ASP A 188 -1.34 -7.47 7.00
CA ASP A 188 -2.68 -7.51 6.40
C ASP A 188 -2.99 -6.25 5.54
N GLY A 189 -2.12 -5.24 5.60
CA GLY A 189 -2.13 -4.07 4.73
C GLY A 189 -3.46 -3.30 4.75
N GLU A 190 -3.96 -2.96 3.57
CA GLU A 190 -5.17 -2.15 3.42
C GLU A 190 -6.44 -2.88 3.90
N VAL A 191 -6.40 -4.21 4.10
CA VAL A 191 -7.50 -4.99 4.67
C VAL A 191 -7.71 -4.64 6.15
N THR A 192 -6.63 -4.38 6.90
CA THR A 192 -6.73 -3.90 8.29
C THR A 192 -7.46 -2.57 8.38
N LEU A 193 -7.24 -1.68 7.41
CA LEU A 193 -7.94 -0.40 7.31
C LEU A 193 -9.43 -0.58 7.00
N ALA A 194 -9.79 -1.56 6.17
CA ALA A 194 -11.19 -1.90 5.92
C ALA A 194 -11.90 -2.41 7.18
N ARG A 195 -11.23 -3.25 7.98
CA ARG A 195 -11.78 -3.72 9.27
C ARG A 195 -11.94 -2.58 10.28
N ALA A 196 -10.99 -1.65 10.33
CA ALA A 196 -11.08 -0.46 11.17
C ALA A 196 -12.25 0.44 10.73
N SER A 197 -12.40 0.66 9.42
CA SER A 197 -13.52 1.38 8.81
C SER A 197 -14.88 0.76 9.19
N ASN A 198 -15.02 -0.57 9.14
CA ASN A 198 -16.25 -1.25 9.57
C ASN A 198 -16.58 -0.99 11.05
N LYS A 199 -15.57 -1.14 11.92
CA LYS A 199 -15.73 -1.02 13.37
C LYS A 199 -16.15 0.38 13.79
N HIS A 200 -15.60 1.40 13.14
CA HIS A 200 -15.81 2.79 13.52
C HIS A 200 -16.82 3.51 12.62
N ASP A 201 -17.34 2.88 11.57
CA ASP A 201 -18.24 3.50 10.60
C ASP A 201 -17.68 4.80 10.01
N ILE A 202 -16.41 4.75 9.60
CA ILE A 202 -15.76 5.83 8.84
C ILE A 202 -15.40 5.33 7.46
N ILE A 203 -15.33 6.22 6.48
CA ILE A 203 -15.08 5.83 5.09
C ILE A 203 -13.60 5.50 4.90
N GLN A 204 -13.30 4.44 4.14
CA GLN A 204 -11.96 4.17 3.64
C GLN A 204 -11.87 4.51 2.15
N MET A 205 -10.87 5.29 1.76
CA MET A 205 -10.47 5.46 0.36
C MET A 205 -9.32 4.51 0.02
N ILE A 206 -9.55 3.63 -0.95
CA ILE A 206 -8.58 2.62 -1.35
C ILE A 206 -7.66 3.20 -2.45
N PRO A 207 -6.33 3.15 -2.31
CA PRO A 207 -5.41 3.59 -3.36
C PRO A 207 -5.41 2.66 -4.57
N LEU A 208 -5.18 3.19 -5.77
CA LEU A 208 -4.98 2.37 -6.98
C LEU A 208 -3.78 1.41 -6.82
N TYR A 209 -2.73 1.84 -6.11
CA TYR A 209 -1.53 1.07 -5.83
C TYR A 209 -1.53 0.47 -4.42
N SER A 210 -2.64 -0.12 -4.00
CA SER A 210 -2.68 -0.89 -2.76
C SER A 210 -1.73 -2.09 -2.80
N SER A 211 -1.16 -2.45 -1.65
CA SER A 211 -0.38 -3.69 -1.48
C SER A 211 -1.24 -4.96 -1.39
N CYS A 212 -2.54 -4.79 -1.11
CA CYS A 212 -3.54 -5.85 -1.19
C CYS A 212 -4.33 -5.75 -2.51
N PRO A 213 -4.76 -6.88 -3.11
CA PRO A 213 -5.70 -6.85 -4.23
C PRO A 213 -6.98 -6.10 -3.86
N LEU A 214 -7.55 -5.35 -4.82
CA LEU A 214 -8.81 -4.61 -4.60
C LEU A 214 -9.93 -5.52 -4.05
N TYR A 215 -10.02 -6.76 -4.53
CA TYR A 215 -11.07 -7.68 -4.09
C TYR A 215 -10.93 -8.08 -2.62
N ASP A 216 -9.71 -8.25 -2.10
CA ASP A 216 -9.50 -8.59 -0.68
C ASP A 216 -9.95 -7.44 0.22
N ILE A 217 -9.64 -6.20 -0.17
CA ILE A 217 -10.02 -5.00 0.58
C ILE A 217 -11.54 -4.79 0.56
N THR A 218 -12.18 -4.97 -0.59
CA THR A 218 -13.63 -4.81 -0.72
C THR A 218 -14.41 -5.95 -0.09
N ASN A 219 -13.88 -7.18 -0.08
CA ASN A 219 -14.52 -8.33 0.56
C ASN A 219 -14.47 -8.24 2.09
N ALA A 220 -13.49 -7.52 2.64
CA ALA A 220 -13.43 -7.25 4.08
C ALA A 220 -14.44 -6.19 4.54
N ARG A 221 -15.11 -5.49 3.62
CA ARG A 221 -16.13 -4.47 3.93
C ARG A 221 -17.43 -5.12 4.39
N GLU A 222 -17.97 -4.67 5.51
CA GLU A 222 -19.29 -5.09 6.00
C GLU A 222 -20.44 -4.48 5.17
N PRO A 223 -21.64 -5.11 5.18
CA PRO A 223 -22.83 -4.53 4.57
C PRO A 223 -23.09 -3.10 5.09
N ASN A 224 -23.54 -2.21 4.21
CA ASN A 224 -23.83 -0.80 4.50
C ASN A 224 -22.61 0.08 4.87
N ARG A 225 -21.38 -0.42 4.78
CA ARG A 225 -20.17 0.41 4.87
C ARG A 225 -19.81 0.96 3.51
N THR A 226 -19.24 2.16 3.50
CA THR A 226 -18.85 2.86 2.28
C THR A 226 -17.33 2.80 2.09
N GLN A 227 -16.92 2.49 0.87
CA GLN A 227 -15.54 2.64 0.40
C GLN A 227 -15.51 3.58 -0.81
N TRP A 228 -14.45 4.38 -0.88
CA TRP A 228 -14.10 5.20 -2.04
C TRP A 228 -12.87 4.62 -2.73
N TYR A 229 -12.63 5.05 -3.97
CA TYR A 229 -11.49 4.59 -4.76
C TYR A 229 -10.66 5.76 -5.28
N GLN A 230 -9.36 5.74 -5.02
CA GLN A 230 -8.42 6.70 -5.60
C GLN A 230 -7.90 6.13 -6.92
N ILE A 231 -7.86 6.96 -7.96
CA ILE A 231 -7.40 6.59 -9.30
C ILE A 231 -6.30 7.52 -9.81
N TYR A 232 -5.37 6.95 -10.56
CA TYR A 232 -4.44 7.69 -11.40
C TYR A 232 -4.83 7.59 -12.87
N VAL A 233 -5.00 8.74 -13.52
CA VAL A 233 -5.49 8.79 -14.90
C VAL A 233 -4.32 8.54 -15.86
N LYS A 234 -4.13 7.28 -16.26
CA LYS A 234 -3.02 6.80 -17.10
C LYS A 234 -3.13 7.29 -18.55
N LYS A 235 -1.98 7.47 -19.22
CA LYS A 235 -1.91 7.86 -20.64
C LYS A 235 -2.80 6.95 -21.51
N ASP A 236 -2.74 5.64 -21.30
CA ASP A 236 -3.72 4.72 -21.86
C ASP A 236 -5.00 4.74 -21.00
N ARG A 237 -6.05 5.36 -21.55
CA ARG A 237 -7.35 5.49 -20.88
C ARG A 237 -8.09 4.16 -20.74
N ASN A 238 -7.72 3.12 -21.51
CA ASN A 238 -8.28 1.79 -21.32
C ASN A 238 -7.94 1.21 -19.95
N VAL A 239 -6.72 1.45 -19.47
CA VAL A 239 -6.26 0.99 -18.15
C VAL A 239 -7.06 1.68 -17.04
N THR A 240 -7.23 3.00 -17.12
CA THR A 240 -8.05 3.76 -16.16
C THR A 240 -9.51 3.32 -16.20
N ARG A 241 -10.10 3.11 -17.39
CA ARG A 241 -11.48 2.63 -17.52
C ARG A 241 -11.69 1.30 -16.80
N LYS A 242 -10.84 0.32 -17.07
CA LYS A 242 -10.91 -1.01 -16.43
C LYS A 242 -10.79 -0.93 -14.91
N ALA A 243 -9.95 -0.03 -14.39
CA ALA A 243 -9.80 0.18 -12.94
C ALA A 243 -11.08 0.77 -12.31
N VAL A 244 -11.69 1.77 -12.97
CA VAL A 244 -12.96 2.37 -12.52
C VAL A 244 -14.08 1.33 -12.54
N GLU A 245 -14.27 0.63 -13.66
CA GLU A 245 -15.28 -0.43 -13.80
C GLU A 245 -15.12 -1.53 -12.74
N ALA A 246 -13.89 -1.94 -12.44
CA ALA A 246 -13.61 -2.97 -11.43
C ALA A 246 -13.95 -2.53 -10.01
N ALA A 247 -13.75 -1.24 -9.68
CA ALA A 247 -14.07 -0.67 -8.37
C ALA A 247 -15.57 -0.39 -8.23
N GLU A 248 -16.22 0.12 -9.27
CA GLU A 248 -17.68 0.32 -9.33
C GLU A 248 -18.42 -1.02 -9.18
N ALA A 249 -17.99 -2.06 -9.91
CA ALA A 249 -18.56 -3.41 -9.79
C ALA A 249 -18.42 -4.01 -8.37
N ARG A 250 -17.50 -3.47 -7.55
CA ARG A 250 -17.30 -3.85 -6.15
C ARG A 250 -17.95 -2.89 -5.16
N GLY A 251 -18.77 -1.96 -5.63
CA GLY A 251 -19.55 -1.05 -4.80
C GLY A 251 -18.77 0.11 -4.20
N CYS A 252 -17.66 0.53 -4.80
CA CYS A 252 -17.04 1.81 -4.45
C CYS A 252 -17.95 2.95 -4.94
N LEU A 253 -18.27 3.90 -4.05
CA LEU A 253 -19.32 4.91 -4.31
C LEU A 253 -18.81 6.27 -4.81
N ALA A 254 -17.51 6.54 -4.64
CA ALA A 254 -16.90 7.77 -5.13
C ALA A 254 -15.46 7.55 -5.57
N PHE A 255 -15.00 8.42 -6.45
CA PHE A 255 -13.67 8.36 -7.06
C PHE A 255 -12.90 9.66 -6.84
N ALA A 256 -11.68 9.56 -6.32
CA ALA A 256 -10.74 10.68 -6.25
C ALA A 256 -9.68 10.49 -7.33
N ALA A 257 -9.62 11.43 -8.29
CA ALA A 257 -8.69 11.34 -9.41
C ALA A 257 -7.46 12.20 -9.19
N GLU A 258 -6.28 11.61 -9.40
CA GLU A 258 -5.01 12.31 -9.46
C GLU A 258 -4.43 12.23 -10.88
N TRP A 259 -3.83 13.33 -11.30
CA TRP A 259 -3.15 13.45 -12.59
C TRP A 259 -1.65 13.28 -12.35
N VAL A 260 -1.06 12.28 -13.00
CA VAL A 260 0.40 12.07 -13.07
C VAL A 260 0.83 12.08 -14.52
#